data_AF-A0A662CH87-F1
#
_entry.id   AF-A0A662CH87-F1
#
_cell.length_a   1.000
_cell.length_b   1.000
_cell.length_c   1.000
_cell.angle_alpha   90.00
_cell.angle_beta   90.00
_cell.angle_gamma   90.00
#
_symmetry.space_group_name_H-M   'P 1'
#
loop_
_entity.id
_entity.type
_entity.pdbx_description
1 polymer ?
#
loop_
_entity_poly.entity_id
_entity_poly.type
_entity_poly.pdbx_seq_one_letter_code
_entity_poly.pdbx_strand_id
1 'polypeptide(L)'
;MTEKQRKTREYNLRRRYGIGIEDYDKMLKKQGGKCAICGIRPKPGKHLDVDHNHKTGRVRGILCRYCNSKLLKHLRDNKVRAAGLVKYLTKALNEDEDWS
;
A
#
# COMPACT_ATOMS: atom_id res chain seq x y z
N MET A 1 11.36 18.45 2.72
CA MET A 1 9.99 18.87 3.06
C MET A 1 10.10 20.07 3.96
N THR A 2 9.35 21.15 3.71
CA THR A 2 9.37 22.35 4.58
C THR A 2 8.59 22.10 5.87
N GLU A 3 8.80 22.93 6.89
CA GLU A 3 8.09 22.82 8.17
C GLU A 3 6.57 22.93 8.00
N LYS A 4 6.11 23.85 7.15
CA LYS A 4 4.69 23.98 6.79
C LYS A 4 4.13 22.69 6.18
N GLN A 5 4.85 22.08 5.24
CA GLN A 5 4.46 20.81 4.62
C GLN A 5 4.41 19.67 5.64
N ARG A 6 5.36 19.63 6.59
CA ARG A 6 5.38 18.65 7.69
C ARG A 6 4.14 18.77 8.56
N LYS A 7 3.81 19.98 9.03
CA LYS A 7 2.62 20.25 9.85
C LYS A 7 1.31 19.88 9.14
N THR A 8 1.16 20.25 7.86
CA THR A 8 -0.01 19.88 7.06
C THR A 8 -0.12 18.36 6.92
N ARG A 9 0.99 17.65 6.73
CA ARG A 9 1.01 16.19 6.64
C ARG A 9 0.62 15.53 7.97
N GLU A 10 1.20 15.97 9.07
CA GLU A 10 0.87 15.52 10.43
C GLU A 10 -0.63 15.63 10.72
N TYR A 11 -1.20 16.81 10.47
CA TYR A 11 -2.63 17.06 10.65
C TYR A 11 -3.49 16.08 9.83
N ASN A 12 -3.15 15.86 8.56
CA ASN A 12 -3.90 14.95 7.69
C ASN A 12 -3.80 13.49 8.14
N LEU A 13 -2.63 13.04 8.59
CA LEU A 13 -2.43 11.68 9.10
C LEU A 13 -3.27 11.44 10.34
N ARG A 14 -3.22 12.36 11.31
CA ARG A 14 -4.03 12.27 12.54
C ARG A 14 -5.51 12.27 12.23
N ARG A 15 -5.97 13.22 11.41
CA ARG A 15 -7.40 13.38 11.09
C ARG A 15 -7.98 12.17 10.35
N ARG A 16 -7.25 11.62 9.39
CA ARG A 16 -7.78 10.55 8.51
C ARG A 16 -7.56 9.15 9.06
N TYR A 17 -6.46 8.93 9.79
CA TYR A 17 -6.01 7.60 10.15
C TYR A 17 -5.71 7.43 11.65
N GLY A 18 -5.78 8.51 12.44
CA GLY A 18 -5.48 8.46 13.87
C GLY A 18 -4.01 8.23 14.21
N ILE A 19 -3.08 8.45 13.27
CA ILE A 19 -1.65 8.22 13.47
C ILE A 19 -0.84 9.52 13.29
N GLY A 20 0.30 9.63 13.99
CA GLY A 20 1.26 10.69 13.77
C GLY A 20 2.24 10.39 12.63
N ILE A 21 3.05 11.39 12.26
CA ILE A 21 4.14 11.26 11.28
C ILE A 21 5.19 10.26 11.77
N GLU A 22 5.47 10.22 13.07
CA GLU A 22 6.41 9.26 13.65
C GLU A 22 5.90 7.82 13.53
N ASP A 23 4.59 7.60 13.67
CA ASP A 23 3.99 6.28 13.48
C ASP A 23 4.04 5.85 12.01
N TYR A 24 3.72 6.77 11.10
CA TYR A 24 3.89 6.54 9.67
C TYR A 24 5.34 6.16 9.34
N ASP A 25 6.31 6.93 9.84
CA ASP A 25 7.74 6.72 9.55
C ASP A 25 8.22 5.39 10.13
N LYS A 26 7.78 5.03 11.35
CA LYS A 26 8.04 3.71 11.96
C LYS A 26 7.47 2.58 11.10
N MET A 27 6.22 2.69 10.63
CA MET A 27 5.60 1.69 9.76
C MET A 27 6.36 1.56 8.44
N LEU A 28 6.68 2.69 7.80
CA LEU A 28 7.40 2.70 6.54
C LEU A 28 8.80 2.10 6.70
N LYS A 29 9.50 2.40 7.79
CA LYS A 29 10.80 1.81 8.12
C LYS A 29 10.70 0.29 8.32
N LYS A 30 9.68 -0.18 9.06
CA LYS A 30 9.41 -1.63 9.22
C LYS A 30 9.15 -2.33 7.88
N GLN A 31 8.56 -1.63 6.91
CA GLN A 31 8.37 -2.12 5.54
C GLN A 31 9.61 -1.94 4.62
N GLY A 32 10.77 -1.56 5.16
CA GLY A 32 11.98 -1.34 4.37
C GLY A 32 11.92 -0.12 3.44
N GLY A 33 11.02 0.83 3.70
CA GLY A 33 10.82 2.02 2.86
C GLY A 33 10.10 1.73 1.54
N LYS A 34 9.30 0.66 1.49
CA LYS A 34 8.68 0.12 0.27
C LYS A 34 7.19 -0.11 0.44
N CYS A 35 6.47 -0.18 -0.68
CA CYS A 35 5.08 -0.64 -0.72
C CYS A 35 4.96 -2.06 -0.15
N ALA A 36 4.02 -2.28 0.79
CA ALA A 36 3.83 -3.60 1.40
C ALA A 36 3.32 -4.68 0.42
N ILE A 37 2.75 -4.28 -0.73
CA ILE A 37 2.25 -5.22 -1.74
C ILE A 37 3.31 -5.52 -2.80
N CYS A 38 3.83 -4.50 -3.49
CA CYS A 38 4.71 -4.71 -4.65
C CYS A 38 6.21 -4.50 -4.37
N GLY A 39 6.59 -4.10 -3.15
CA GLY A 39 8.01 -3.89 -2.80
C GLY A 39 8.68 -2.68 -3.47
N ILE A 40 7.96 -1.88 -4.25
CA ILE A 40 8.51 -0.71 -4.94
C ILE A 40 8.65 0.47 -3.96
N ARG A 41 9.80 1.15 -4.01
CA ARG A 41 10.07 2.39 -3.27
C ARG A 41 9.30 3.57 -3.90
N PRO A 42 8.89 4.59 -3.12
CA PRO A 42 8.33 5.81 -3.71
C PRO A 42 9.39 6.52 -4.56
N LYS A 43 8.93 7.25 -5.59
CA LYS A 43 9.79 8.16 -6.34
C LYS A 43 10.36 9.25 -5.39
N PRO A 44 11.56 9.79 -5.67
CA PRO A 44 12.12 10.89 -4.88
C PRO A 44 11.10 12.02 -4.68
N GLY A 45 10.97 12.50 -3.44
CA GLY A 45 10.03 13.56 -3.07
C GLY A 45 8.55 13.16 -3.03
N LYS A 46 8.20 11.88 -3.24
CA LYS A 46 6.84 11.36 -3.08
C LYS A 46 6.72 10.49 -1.84
N HIS A 47 5.52 10.46 -1.27
CA HIS A 47 5.17 9.59 -0.15
C HIS A 47 4.31 8.42 -0.65
N LEU A 48 4.35 7.32 0.10
CA LEU A 48 3.40 6.22 -0.05
C LEU A 48 2.13 6.51 0.76
N ASP A 49 1.01 5.92 0.35
CA ASP A 49 -0.30 6.13 0.95
C ASP A 49 -0.54 5.19 2.15
N VAL A 50 -1.35 5.62 3.11
CA VAL A 50 -1.81 4.77 4.22
C VAL A 50 -3.02 3.96 3.76
N ASP A 51 -2.92 2.64 3.82
CA ASP A 51 -4.03 1.72 3.63
C ASP A 51 -4.69 1.41 4.98
N HIS A 52 -6.02 1.38 5.00
CA HIS A 52 -6.82 1.14 6.19
C HIS A 52 -8.08 0.39 5.83
N ASN A 53 -8.62 -0.34 6.79
CA ASN A 53 -9.91 -1.00 6.65
C ASN A 53 -11.02 0.08 6.63
N HIS A 54 -11.81 0.13 5.56
CA HIS A 54 -12.86 1.15 5.41
C HIS A 54 -14.05 0.99 6.38
N LYS A 55 -14.19 -0.15 7.04
CA LYS A 55 -15.25 -0.40 8.04
C LYS A 55 -14.80 -0.03 9.45
N THR A 56 -13.56 -0.36 9.81
CA THR A 56 -13.06 -0.20 11.19
C THR A 56 -12.10 0.97 11.37
N GLY A 57 -11.63 1.59 10.29
CA GLY A 57 -10.58 2.61 10.32
C GLY A 57 -9.19 2.07 10.66
N ARG A 58 -9.05 0.77 10.97
CA ARG A 58 -7.78 0.17 11.36
C ARG A 58 -6.77 0.24 10.21
N VAL A 59 -5.64 0.89 10.46
CA VAL A 59 -4.51 0.95 9.53
C VAL A 59 -3.95 -0.45 9.30
N ARG A 60 -3.73 -0.80 8.03
CA ARG A 60 -3.19 -2.10 7.59
C ARG A 60 -1.73 -2.01 7.16
N GLY A 61 -1.34 -0.92 6.51
CA GLY A 61 0.03 -0.74 6.03
C GLY A 61 0.21 0.49 5.16
N ILE A 62 1.41 0.63 4.60
CA ILE A 62 1.78 1.71 3.68
C ILE A 62 1.94 1.16 2.26
N LEU A 63 1.22 1.72 1.30
CA LEU A 63 1.14 1.22 -0.07
C LEU A 63 1.49 2.29 -1.10
N CYS A 64 1.99 1.89 -2.27
CA CYS A 64 2.07 2.82 -3.39
C CYS A 64 0.66 3.15 -3.89
N ARG A 65 0.51 4.34 -4.50
CA ARG A 65 -0.77 4.83 -5.01
C ARG A 65 -1.47 3.86 -5.95
N TYR A 66 -0.71 3.16 -6.79
CA TYR A 66 -1.27 2.17 -7.70
C TYR A 66 -1.86 0.98 -6.94
N CYS A 67 -1.07 0.35 -6.06
CA CYS A 67 -1.54 -0.78 -5.26
C CYS A 67 -2.75 -0.40 -4.39
N ASN A 68 -2.72 0.77 -3.75
CA ASN A 68 -3.80 1.23 -2.87
C ASN A 68 -5.09 1.56 -3.64
N SER A 69 -5.00 2.49 -4.60
CA SER A 69 -6.20 3.09 -5.21
C SER A 69 -6.72 2.34 -6.43
N LYS A 70 -5.92 1.45 -7.03
CA LYS A 70 -6.27 0.67 -8.21
C LYS A 70 -6.40 -0.80 -7.86
N LEU A 71 -5.29 -1.47 -7.56
CA LEU A 71 -5.28 -2.92 -7.37
C LEU A 71 -6.21 -3.37 -6.23
N LEU A 72 -5.99 -2.86 -5.01
CA LEU A 72 -6.76 -3.25 -3.84
C LEU A 72 -8.24 -2.83 -3.96
N LYS A 73 -8.50 -1.66 -4.57
CA LYS A 73 -9.85 -1.19 -4.88
C LYS A 73 -10.61 -2.13 -5.82
N HIS A 74 -9.95 -2.71 -6.83
CA HIS A 74 -10.58 -3.69 -7.73
C HIS A 74 -10.82 -5.03 -7.03
N LEU A 75 -9.94 -5.44 -6.13
CA LEU A 75 -10.12 -6.64 -5.30
C LEU A 75 -11.23 -6.48 -4.25
N ARG A 76 -11.58 -5.25 -3.85
CA ARG A 76 -12.65 -4.92 -2.89
C ARG A 76 -12.52 -5.68 -1.56
N ASP A 77 -11.29 -5.81 -1.05
CA ASP A 77 -10.98 -6.58 0.16
C ASP A 77 -11.47 -8.05 0.12
N ASN A 78 -11.70 -8.61 -1.07
CA ASN A 78 -12.17 -9.98 -1.23
C ASN A 78 -10.97 -10.94 -1.35
N LYS A 79 -10.68 -11.64 -0.25
CA LYS A 79 -9.58 -12.63 -0.19
C LYS A 79 -9.73 -13.77 -1.20
N VAL A 80 -10.95 -14.17 -1.55
CA VAL A 80 -11.21 -15.25 -2.53
C VAL A 80 -10.80 -14.79 -3.93
N ARG A 81 -11.14 -13.55 -4.31
CA ARG A 81 -10.68 -12.98 -5.59
C ARG A 81 -9.17 -12.84 -5.64
N ALA A 82 -8.54 -12.40 -4.55
CA ALA A 82 -7.09 -12.27 -4.48
C ALA A 82 -6.39 -13.64 -4.64
N ALA A 83 -6.88 -14.68 -3.95
CA ALA A 83 -6.34 -16.03 -4.08
C ALA A 83 -6.56 -16.60 -5.51
N GLY A 84 -7.73 -16.36 -6.09
CA GLY A 84 -8.03 -16.75 -7.48
C GLY A 84 -7.09 -16.08 -8.49
N LEU A 85 -6.78 -14.79 -8.31
CA LEU A 85 -5.83 -14.06 -9.15
C LEU A 85 -4.44 -14.70 -9.09
N VAL A 86 -3.93 -15.00 -7.89
CA VAL A 86 -2.64 -15.66 -7.72
C VAL A 86 -2.63 -17.03 -8.41
N LYS A 87 -3.67 -17.85 -8.19
CA LYS A 87 -3.80 -19.16 -8.83
C LYS A 87 -3.81 -19.06 -10.36
N TYR A 88 -4.59 -18.14 -10.91
CA TYR A 88 -4.71 -17.94 -12.36
C TYR A 88 -3.37 -17.53 -12.98
N LEU A 89 -2.69 -16.52 -12.42
CA LEU A 89 -1.41 -16.04 -12.93
C LEU A 89 -0.31 -17.10 -12.80
N THR A 90 -0.25 -17.83 -11.69
CA THR A 90 0.74 -18.90 -11.50
C THR A 90 0.56 -19.99 -12.56
N LYS A 91 -0.68 -20.40 -12.82
CA LYS A 91 -0.97 -21.38 -13.87
C LYS A 91 -0.53 -20.87 -15.24
N ALA A 92 -0.95 -19.65 -15.62
CA ALA A 92 -0.65 -19.09 -16.93
C ALA A 92 0.86 -18.94 -17.18
N LEU A 93 1.60 -18.40 -16.20
CA LEU A 93 3.04 -18.17 -16.34
C LEU A 93 3.84 -19.48 -16.43
N ASN A 94 3.40 -20.54 -15.74
CA ASN A 94 4.04 -21.85 -15.85
C ASN A 94 3.76 -22.53 -17.21
N GLU A 95 2.58 -22.31 -17.79
CA GLU A 95 2.22 -22.84 -19.11
C GLU A 95 2.92 -22.09 -20.25
N ASP A 96 3.20 -20.78 -20.07
CA ASP A 96 3.95 -19.96 -21.02
C ASP A 96 5.45 -20.32 -21.07
N GLU A 97 6.02 -20.87 -19.99
CA GLU A 97 7.41 -21.36 -19.94
C GLU A 97 7.62 -22.69 -20.71
N ASP A 98 6.55 -23.46 -20.94
CA ASP A 98 6.59 -24.78 -21.61
C ASP A 98 6.55 -24.68 -23.15
N TRP A 99 6.42 -23.47 -23.71
CA TRP A 99 6.36 -23.21 -25.16
C TRP A 99 7.64 -22.59 -25.75
N SER A 100 8.71 -22.50 -24.94
CA SER A 100 10.06 -22.05 -25.35
C SER A 100 11.08 -23.15 -25.19
#